data_AF-A0A7V5L2Z1-F1
#
_entry.id   AF-A0A7V5L2Z1-F1
#
_cell.length_a   1.000
_cell.length_b   1.000
_cell.length_c   1.000
_cell.angle_alpha   90.00
_cell.angle_beta   90.00
_cell.angle_gamma   90.00
#
_symmetry.space_group_name_H-M   'P 1'
#
loop_
_entity.id
_entity.type
_entity.pdbx_description
1 polymer ?
#
loop_
_entity_poly.entity_id
_entity_poly.type
_entity_poly.pdbx_seq_one_letter_code
_entity_poly.pdbx_strand_id
1 'polypeptide(L)'
;AINSNLIYKNKAIDFIGDYRRQKKLLAIANKSKYKNLLFHENALGNFNQNSMMIWDRLDENKTILAGAYIYNGVGGYDNVLVELNSTSSKIIYKQRVPVPISMWKPWSEEGAKAYPFQNPIVEYKQSRVGVFICYEQLLTYTYLHTMFYEPEYIIGISNLWWVEDKSIGEIQSRSLELWGKLFKKSTIYSKNI
;
A
#
# COMPACT_ATOMS: atom_id res chain seq x y z
N ALA A 1 -10.79 4.20 -4.27
CA ALA A 1 -10.10 3.03 -3.69
C ALA A 1 -10.93 1.78 -3.93
N ILE A 2 -10.28 0.63 -4.10
CA ILE A 2 -10.91 -0.69 -4.17
C ILE A 2 -10.63 -1.42 -2.87
N ASN A 3 -11.68 -1.75 -2.12
CA ASN A 3 -11.57 -2.65 -0.97
C ASN A 3 -11.76 -4.10 -1.46
N SER A 4 -11.01 -5.03 -0.88
CA SER A 4 -11.12 -6.45 -1.24
C SER A 4 -11.30 -7.32 0.02
N ASN A 5 -11.85 -8.52 -0.17
CA ASN A 5 -11.95 -9.54 0.89
C ASN A 5 -11.13 -10.77 0.47
N LEU A 6 -9.81 -10.62 0.41
CA LEU A 6 -8.88 -11.67 0.00
C LEU A 6 -8.19 -12.28 1.22
N ILE A 7 -8.44 -13.58 1.42
CA ILE A 7 -7.87 -14.36 2.52
C ILE A 7 -6.43 -14.77 2.16
N TYR A 8 -5.46 -14.52 3.05
CA TYR A 8 -4.09 -14.99 2.91
C TYR A 8 -3.89 -16.29 3.68
N LYS A 9 -3.07 -17.18 3.13
CA LYS A 9 -2.60 -18.36 3.85
C LYS A 9 -1.22 -18.06 4.43
N ASN A 10 -1.08 -18.27 5.73
CA ASN A 10 0.11 -17.90 6.49
C ASN A 10 1.22 -18.94 6.28
N LYS A 11 2.23 -18.63 5.44
CA LYS A 11 3.66 -19.01 5.52
C LYS A 11 4.34 -18.98 4.14
N ALA A 12 5.59 -18.51 4.13
CA ALA A 12 6.45 -18.35 2.95
C ALA A 12 5.80 -17.51 1.83
N ILE A 13 6.57 -17.17 0.81
CA ILE A 13 6.03 -16.50 -0.38
C ILE A 13 4.98 -17.44 -1.00
N ASP A 14 3.69 -17.11 -0.90
CA ASP A 14 2.61 -17.85 -1.55
C ASP A 14 2.50 -17.38 -3.01
N PHE A 15 3.42 -17.85 -3.87
CA PHE A 15 3.45 -17.47 -5.28
C PHE A 15 2.12 -17.74 -5.99
N ILE A 16 1.43 -18.84 -5.64
CA ILE A 16 0.16 -19.23 -6.26
C ILE A 16 -0.97 -18.31 -5.74
N GLY A 17 -1.00 -18.02 -4.45
CA GLY A 17 -1.93 -17.08 -3.85
C GLY A 17 -1.76 -15.67 -4.40
N ASP A 18 -0.52 -15.19 -4.51
CA ASP A 18 -0.16 -13.91 -5.10
C ASP A 18 -0.60 -13.83 -6.57
N TYR A 19 -0.32 -14.87 -7.35
CA TYR A 19 -0.76 -14.94 -8.75
C TYR A 19 -2.29 -14.87 -8.88
N ARG A 20 -3.03 -15.70 -8.11
CA ARG A 20 -4.50 -15.72 -8.13
C ARG A 20 -5.09 -14.39 -7.72
N ARG A 21 -4.53 -13.78 -6.68
CA ARG A 21 -4.90 -12.44 -6.20
C ARG A 21 -4.71 -11.40 -7.29
N GLN A 22 -3.51 -11.32 -7.87
CA GLN A 22 -3.21 -10.33 -8.90
C GLN A 22 -4.12 -10.49 -10.13
N LYS A 23 -4.41 -11.71 -10.59
CA LYS A 23 -5.39 -11.93 -11.67
C LYS A 23 -6.79 -11.44 -11.32
N LYS A 24 -7.24 -11.66 -10.08
CA LYS A 24 -8.55 -11.19 -9.62
C LYS A 24 -8.59 -9.66 -9.57
N LEU A 25 -7.53 -9.03 -9.07
CA LEU A 25 -7.42 -7.56 -9.02
C LEU A 25 -7.33 -6.95 -10.42
N LEU A 26 -6.60 -7.57 -11.36
CA LEU A 26 -6.57 -7.19 -12.76
C LEU A 26 -7.97 -7.23 -13.38
N ALA A 27 -8.72 -8.32 -13.16
CA ALA A 27 -10.09 -8.43 -13.67
C ALA A 27 -11.01 -7.34 -13.09
N ILE A 28 -10.87 -7.02 -11.80
CA ILE A 28 -11.59 -5.91 -11.15
C ILE A 28 -11.17 -4.57 -11.76
N ALA A 29 -9.88 -4.36 -11.98
CA ALA A 29 -9.35 -3.13 -12.57
C ALA A 29 -9.90 -2.91 -13.98
N ASN A 30 -9.84 -3.91 -14.85
CA ASN A 30 -10.36 -3.84 -16.22
C ASN A 30 -11.88 -3.62 -16.26
N LYS A 31 -12.64 -4.25 -15.36
CA LYS A 31 -14.10 -4.04 -15.26
C LYS A 31 -14.50 -2.69 -14.66
N SER A 32 -13.61 -2.04 -13.92
CA SER A 32 -13.92 -0.76 -13.29
C SER A 32 -14.15 0.34 -14.34
N LYS A 33 -15.09 1.24 -14.09
CA LYS A 33 -15.26 2.45 -14.92
C LYS A 33 -14.19 3.51 -14.67
N TYR A 34 -13.43 3.40 -13.58
CA TYR A 34 -12.39 4.36 -13.21
C TYR A 34 -11.07 4.04 -13.91
N LYS A 35 -10.36 5.10 -14.31
CA LYS A 35 -9.01 5.03 -14.90
C LYS A 35 -7.92 4.94 -13.84
N ASN A 36 -8.14 5.53 -12.67
CA ASN A 36 -7.18 5.58 -11.58
C ASN A 36 -7.71 4.77 -10.40
N LEU A 37 -6.93 3.79 -9.95
CA LEU A 37 -7.38 2.85 -8.93
C LEU A 37 -6.34 2.75 -7.83
N LEU A 38 -6.80 2.75 -6.58
CA LEU A 38 -5.98 2.51 -5.39
C LEU A 38 -6.39 1.17 -4.80
N PHE A 39 -5.46 0.21 -4.75
CA PHE A 39 -5.59 -1.05 -4.04
C PHE A 39 -4.86 -1.01 -2.70
N HIS A 40 -5.23 -1.95 -1.86
CA HIS A 40 -4.78 -2.07 -0.48
C HIS A 40 -3.30 -2.50 -0.37
N GLU A 41 -2.81 -2.54 0.86
CA GLU A 41 -1.48 -3.05 1.20
C GLU A 41 -1.35 -4.52 0.78
N ASN A 42 -0.18 -4.90 0.25
CA ASN A 42 0.12 -6.25 -0.28
C ASN A 42 -0.81 -6.76 -1.39
N ALA A 43 -1.57 -5.88 -2.05
CA ALA A 43 -2.39 -6.22 -3.20
C ALA A 43 -1.59 -6.94 -4.30
N LEU A 44 -0.35 -6.51 -4.56
CA LEU A 44 0.54 -7.14 -5.55
C LEU A 44 1.34 -8.32 -4.99
N GLY A 45 1.40 -8.50 -3.67
CA GLY A 45 2.21 -9.56 -3.06
C GLY A 45 3.71 -9.34 -3.25
N ASN A 46 4.44 -10.44 -3.50
CA ASN A 46 5.86 -10.38 -3.84
C ASN A 46 6.01 -9.83 -5.26
N PHE A 47 6.31 -8.54 -5.36
CA PHE A 47 6.32 -7.88 -6.66
C PHE A 47 7.72 -7.85 -7.24
N ASN A 48 7.85 -8.35 -8.47
CA ASN A 48 9.09 -8.36 -9.24
C ASN A 48 8.79 -8.17 -10.73
N GLN A 49 9.82 -8.19 -11.58
CA GLN A 49 9.65 -8.01 -13.02
C GLN A 49 8.66 -9.03 -13.64
N ASN A 50 8.64 -10.27 -13.16
CA ASN A 50 7.72 -11.29 -13.68
C ASN A 50 6.26 -11.00 -13.32
N SER A 51 6.00 -10.23 -12.25
CA SER A 51 4.65 -9.78 -11.92
C SER A 51 4.03 -8.93 -13.03
N MET A 52 4.83 -8.22 -13.84
CA MET A 52 4.32 -7.43 -14.97
C MET A 52 3.68 -8.28 -16.07
N MET A 53 4.02 -9.57 -16.20
CA MET A 53 3.37 -10.48 -17.16
C MET A 53 1.87 -10.71 -16.87
N ILE A 54 1.40 -10.33 -15.68
CA ILE A 54 -0.02 -10.32 -15.33
C ILE A 54 -0.64 -8.97 -15.73
N TRP A 55 0.07 -7.88 -15.42
CA TRP A 55 -0.44 -6.52 -15.52
C TRP A 55 -0.29 -5.89 -16.90
N ASP A 56 0.46 -6.51 -17.82
CA ASP A 56 0.51 -6.13 -19.23
C ASP A 56 -0.86 -6.19 -19.94
N ARG A 57 -1.80 -6.95 -19.38
CA ARG A 57 -3.20 -7.04 -19.85
C ARG A 57 -4.13 -6.02 -19.21
N LEU A 58 -3.61 -5.10 -18.40
CA LEU A 58 -4.38 -3.98 -17.89
C LEU A 58 -4.80 -3.11 -19.08
N ASP A 59 -6.02 -2.59 -19.06
CA ASP A 59 -6.46 -1.59 -20.03
C ASP A 59 -5.47 -0.41 -20.07
N GLU A 60 -5.01 -0.05 -21.27
CA GLU A 60 -3.98 0.96 -21.51
C GLU A 60 -4.28 2.33 -20.91
N ASN A 61 -5.56 2.64 -20.68
CA ASN A 61 -5.99 3.91 -20.11
C ASN A 61 -5.99 3.91 -18.58
N LYS A 62 -5.59 2.81 -17.94
CA LYS A 62 -5.64 2.64 -16.48
C LYS A 62 -4.27 2.77 -15.83
N THR A 63 -4.29 3.36 -14.64
CA THR A 63 -3.16 3.45 -13.73
C THR A 63 -3.57 2.93 -12.36
N ILE A 64 -2.75 2.07 -11.80
CA ILE A 64 -2.96 1.44 -10.51
C ILE A 64 -1.92 1.95 -9.52
N LEU A 65 -2.37 2.30 -8.32
CA LEU A 65 -1.54 2.42 -7.12
C LEU A 65 -1.86 1.23 -6.21
N ALA A 66 -0.86 0.42 -5.84
CA ALA A 66 -1.10 -0.79 -5.07
C ALA A 66 0.06 -1.12 -4.14
N GLY A 67 -0.25 -1.69 -2.97
CA GLY A 67 0.77 -2.14 -2.04
C GLY A 67 1.46 -3.43 -2.47
N ALA A 68 2.76 -3.55 -2.17
CA ALA A 68 3.57 -4.72 -2.46
C ALA A 68 4.67 -4.91 -1.41
N TYR A 69 5.28 -6.09 -1.39
CA TYR A 69 6.57 -6.31 -0.73
C TYR A 69 7.65 -6.65 -1.75
N ILE A 70 8.83 -6.06 -1.58
CA ILE A 70 10.02 -6.25 -2.42
C ILE A 70 11.12 -6.84 -1.57
N TYR A 71 11.50 -8.10 -1.82
CA TYR A 71 12.59 -8.74 -1.07
C TYR A 71 13.96 -8.23 -1.51
N ASN A 72 14.80 -7.90 -0.53
CA ASN A 72 16.12 -7.27 -0.72
C ASN A 72 17.25 -8.23 -0.34
N GLY A 73 17.26 -9.44 -0.90
CA GLY A 73 18.23 -10.50 -0.56
C GLY A 73 17.72 -11.41 0.55
N VAL A 74 18.61 -11.84 1.46
CA VAL A 74 18.27 -12.84 2.48
C VAL A 74 17.59 -12.16 3.68
N GLY A 75 16.27 -12.35 3.82
CA GLY A 75 15.51 -12.09 5.05
C GLY A 75 14.76 -10.76 5.13
N GLY A 76 15.23 -9.70 4.46
CA GLY A 76 14.62 -8.37 4.50
C GLY A 76 13.71 -8.05 3.31
N TYR A 77 12.68 -7.22 3.52
CA TYR A 77 11.84 -6.69 2.45
C TYR A 77 11.43 -5.24 2.68
N ASP A 78 11.11 -4.53 1.61
CA ASP A 78 10.47 -3.23 1.66
C ASP A 78 8.97 -3.40 1.49
N ASN A 79 8.17 -2.81 2.39
CA ASN A 79 6.73 -2.64 2.18
C ASN A 79 6.51 -1.33 1.43
N VAL A 80 5.91 -1.39 0.25
CA VAL A 80 5.95 -0.30 -0.73
C VAL A 80 4.59 -0.01 -1.34
N LEU A 81 4.43 1.21 -1.86
CA LEU A 81 3.40 1.54 -2.84
C LEU A 81 4.03 1.54 -4.23
N VAL A 82 3.41 0.81 -5.15
CA VAL A 82 3.80 0.72 -6.55
C VAL A 82 2.76 1.44 -7.40
N GLU A 83 3.23 2.30 -8.30
CA GLU A 83 2.47 2.78 -9.44
C GLU A 83 2.72 1.87 -10.63
N LEU A 84 1.67 1.40 -11.30
CA LEU A 84 1.80 0.59 -12.51
C LEU A 84 0.71 0.88 -13.54
N ASN A 85 1.05 0.62 -14.80
CA ASN A 85 0.15 0.58 -15.95
C ASN A 85 0.47 -0.69 -16.78
N SER A 86 -0.09 -0.82 -17.98
CA SER A 86 0.13 -2.00 -18.84
C SER A 86 1.57 -2.14 -19.36
N THR A 87 2.41 -1.10 -19.27
CA THR A 87 3.75 -1.12 -19.86
C THR A 87 4.87 -0.96 -18.84
N SER A 88 4.58 -0.49 -17.63
CA SER A 88 5.59 -0.09 -16.65
C SER A 88 5.10 -0.21 -15.22
N SER A 89 6.05 -0.37 -14.30
CA SER A 89 5.82 -0.23 -12.87
C SER A 89 6.96 0.54 -12.21
N LYS A 90 6.63 1.26 -11.14
CA LYS A 90 7.56 2.08 -10.36
C LYS A 90 7.21 2.01 -8.89
N ILE A 91 8.21 1.73 -8.05
CA ILE A 91 8.08 1.93 -6.60
C ILE A 91 8.09 3.43 -6.34
N ILE A 92 6.99 3.96 -5.81
CA ILE A 92 6.83 5.40 -5.57
C ILE A 92 6.94 5.76 -4.08
N TYR A 93 6.70 4.82 -3.17
CA TYR A 93 6.82 5.04 -1.72
C TYR A 93 7.30 3.78 -1.01
N LYS A 94 8.12 3.95 0.03
CA LYS A 94 8.48 2.88 0.98
C LYS A 94 7.95 3.24 2.36
N GLN A 95 7.39 2.25 3.06
CA GLN A 95 6.83 2.44 4.39
C GLN A 95 7.88 3.02 5.35
N ARG A 96 7.58 4.16 5.98
CA ARG A 96 8.48 4.82 6.92
C ARG A 96 8.51 4.08 8.25
N VAL A 97 7.34 3.68 8.75
CA VAL A 97 7.23 3.03 10.07
C VAL A 97 6.37 1.75 10.00
N PRO A 98 6.98 0.57 9.79
CA PRO A 98 6.31 -0.71 9.95
C PRO A 98 6.01 -1.02 11.42
N VAL A 99 5.15 -2.02 11.69
CA VAL A 99 4.83 -2.45 13.07
C VAL A 99 6.13 -2.91 13.77
N PRO A 100 6.52 -2.30 14.90
CA PRO A 100 7.71 -2.71 15.65
C PRO A 100 7.61 -4.14 16.18
N ILE A 101 8.75 -4.80 16.36
CA ILE A 101 8.91 -6.15 16.93
C ILE A 101 8.41 -7.27 16.01
N SER A 102 7.32 -7.05 15.27
CA SER A 102 6.71 -8.03 14.36
C SER A 102 7.19 -7.88 12.92
N MET A 103 6.83 -6.78 12.25
CA MET A 103 7.24 -6.48 10.88
C MET A 103 8.67 -5.98 10.87
N TRP A 104 8.95 -4.92 11.62
CA TRP A 104 10.27 -4.32 11.72
C TRP A 104 10.97 -4.78 13.01
N LYS A 105 12.15 -5.38 12.84
CA LYS A 105 13.04 -5.81 13.93
C LYS A 105 14.28 -4.91 13.93
N PRO A 106 14.36 -3.88 14.79
CA PRO A 106 15.51 -2.96 14.83
C PRO A 106 16.88 -3.64 15.00
N TRP A 107 16.89 -4.87 15.53
CA TRP A 107 18.08 -5.68 15.81
C TRP A 107 18.35 -6.76 14.75
N SER A 108 17.62 -6.80 13.64
CA SER A 108 17.78 -7.81 12.59
C SER A 108 17.60 -7.22 11.20
N GLU A 109 18.33 -7.75 10.22
CA GLU A 109 18.12 -7.48 8.80
C GLU A 109 16.89 -8.22 8.23
N GLU A 110 16.26 -9.07 9.04
CA GLU A 110 15.04 -9.77 8.68
C GLU A 110 13.77 -8.93 8.92
N GLY A 111 12.83 -9.05 7.98
CA GLY A 111 11.52 -8.41 8.08
C GLY A 111 11.41 -7.11 7.27
N ALA A 112 10.40 -6.30 7.59
CA ALA A 112 10.14 -5.03 6.94
C ALA A 112 11.20 -4.01 7.34
N LYS A 113 11.82 -3.37 6.35
CA LYS A 113 12.70 -2.22 6.59
C LYS A 113 11.90 -0.98 6.96
N ALA A 114 12.45 -0.18 7.85
CA ALA A 114 11.89 1.11 8.25
C ALA A 114 12.66 2.26 7.61
N TYR A 115 11.93 3.31 7.22
CA TYR A 115 12.46 4.52 6.62
C TYR A 115 11.92 5.79 7.32
N PRO A 116 12.13 6.00 8.63
CA PRO A 116 11.35 6.96 9.43
C PRO A 116 11.39 8.41 8.94
N PHE A 117 12.45 8.80 8.22
CA PHE A 117 12.70 10.14 7.70
C PHE A 117 12.56 10.25 6.18
N GLN A 118 12.14 9.19 5.49
CA GLN A 118 11.95 9.26 4.04
C GLN A 118 10.79 10.20 3.70
N ASN A 119 10.89 10.84 2.53
CA ASN A 119 9.90 11.78 2.03
C ASN A 119 8.50 11.13 2.04
N PRO A 120 7.52 11.72 2.74
CA PRO A 120 6.16 11.19 2.84
C PRO A 120 5.29 11.45 1.60
N ILE A 121 5.79 12.24 0.66
CA ILE A 121 5.07 12.70 -0.52
C ILE A 121 5.46 11.88 -1.74
N VAL A 122 4.45 11.51 -2.53
CA VAL A 122 4.61 11.01 -3.90
C VAL A 122 3.98 11.99 -4.89
N GLU A 123 4.61 12.15 -6.04
CA GLU A 123 4.04 12.87 -7.17
C GLU A 123 3.19 11.92 -7.99
N TYR A 124 1.88 12.19 -8.08
CA TYR A 124 0.95 11.40 -8.88
C TYR A 124 0.06 12.32 -9.70
N LYS A 125 0.15 12.21 -11.03
CA LYS A 125 -0.63 13.04 -11.98
C LYS A 125 -0.59 14.55 -11.67
N GLN A 126 0.61 15.06 -11.38
CA GLN A 126 0.87 16.46 -11.02
C GLN A 126 0.33 16.89 -9.65
N SER A 127 -0.15 15.95 -8.83
CA SER A 127 -0.53 16.22 -7.45
C SER A 127 0.46 15.65 -6.45
N ARG A 128 0.69 16.40 -5.38
CA ARG A 128 1.46 15.97 -4.21
C ARG A 128 0.59 15.16 -3.25
N VAL A 129 0.91 13.89 -3.09
CA VAL A 129 0.09 12.95 -2.33
C VAL A 129 0.83 12.46 -1.10
N GLY A 130 0.23 12.64 0.08
CA GLY A 130 0.75 12.05 1.32
C GLY A 130 0.34 10.58 1.44
N VAL A 131 1.30 9.69 1.68
CA VAL A 131 1.04 8.24 1.74
C VAL A 131 1.18 7.70 3.16
N PHE A 132 0.26 6.80 3.52
CA PHE A 132 0.26 6.06 4.79
C PHE A 132 0.00 4.58 4.52
N ILE A 133 0.88 3.71 5.03
CA ILE A 133 0.70 2.26 4.96
C ILE A 133 0.43 1.72 6.37
N CYS A 134 -0.77 1.18 6.58
CA CYS A 134 -1.18 0.39 7.74
C CYS A 134 -0.86 1.05 9.08
N TYR A 135 0.18 0.59 9.78
CA TYR A 135 0.58 1.08 11.10
C TYR A 135 0.85 2.58 11.12
N GLU A 136 1.32 3.16 10.02
CA GLU A 136 1.56 4.60 9.90
C GLU A 136 0.29 5.43 10.16
N GLN A 137 -0.90 4.87 9.94
CA GLN A 137 -2.17 5.57 10.13
C GLN A 137 -2.54 5.73 11.61
N LEU A 138 -1.79 5.12 12.53
CA LEU A 138 -2.00 5.19 13.97
C LEU A 138 -1.01 6.12 14.67
N LEU A 139 0.00 6.63 13.97
CA LEU A 139 1.12 7.37 14.57
C LEU A 139 0.95 8.88 14.35
N THR A 140 0.87 9.66 15.42
CA THR A 140 0.83 11.13 15.32
C THR A 140 2.02 11.70 14.53
N TYR A 141 3.22 11.15 14.76
CA TYR A 141 4.44 11.59 14.07
C TYR A 141 4.33 11.51 12.54
N THR A 142 3.77 10.43 11.99
CA THR A 142 3.70 10.26 10.52
C THR A 142 2.78 11.29 9.90
N TYR A 143 1.69 11.67 10.58
CA TYR A 143 0.80 12.75 10.13
C TYR A 143 1.49 14.10 10.16
N LEU A 144 2.10 14.47 11.28
CA LEU A 144 2.80 15.76 11.38
C LEU A 144 3.93 15.86 10.35
N HIS A 145 4.72 14.80 10.20
CA HIS A 145 5.76 14.72 9.18
C HIS A 145 5.16 14.85 7.77
N THR A 146 4.08 14.13 7.43
CA THR A 146 3.45 14.25 6.11
C THR A 146 2.90 15.65 5.86
N MET A 147 2.21 16.25 6.83
CA MET A 147 1.56 17.55 6.66
C MET A 147 2.56 18.70 6.58
N PHE A 148 3.74 18.56 7.17
CA PHE A 148 4.86 19.49 6.99
C PHE A 148 5.26 19.64 5.50
N TYR A 149 5.09 18.58 4.70
CA TYR A 149 5.33 18.62 3.26
C TYR A 149 4.08 19.01 2.45
N GLU A 150 3.04 19.54 3.10
CA GLU A 150 1.88 20.16 2.46
C GLU A 150 1.27 19.35 1.28
N PRO A 151 0.82 18.10 1.50
CA PRO A 151 0.16 17.34 0.45
C PRO A 151 -1.16 18.02 0.02
N GLU A 152 -1.59 17.80 -1.21
CA GLU A 152 -2.93 18.20 -1.67
C GLU A 152 -4.01 17.29 -1.09
N TYR A 153 -3.71 15.99 -1.03
CA TYR A 153 -4.56 14.98 -0.41
C TYR A 153 -3.73 13.84 0.16
N ILE A 154 -4.35 13.04 1.02
CA ILE A 154 -3.69 11.89 1.65
C ILE A 154 -4.38 10.58 1.27
N ILE A 155 -3.57 9.53 1.16
CA ILE A 155 -4.05 8.18 0.91
C ILE A 155 -3.56 7.22 1.99
N GLY A 156 -4.42 6.27 2.35
CA GLY A 156 -4.08 5.17 3.26
C GLY A 156 -4.34 3.82 2.60
N ILE A 157 -3.44 2.87 2.82
CA ILE A 157 -3.62 1.48 2.40
C ILE A 157 -3.33 0.51 3.56
N SER A 158 -4.20 -0.48 3.74
CA SER A 158 -4.06 -1.45 4.85
C SER A 158 -4.38 -2.88 4.46
N ASN A 159 -3.70 -3.83 5.09
CA ASN A 159 -3.95 -5.25 4.93
C ASN A 159 -4.30 -5.89 6.28
N LEU A 160 -5.60 -6.15 6.51
CA LEU A 160 -6.14 -6.48 7.83
C LEU A 160 -6.76 -7.88 7.91
N TRP A 161 -6.52 -8.71 6.91
CA TRP A 161 -7.03 -10.09 6.82
C TRP A 161 -6.71 -10.98 8.04
N TRP A 162 -5.63 -10.65 8.77
CA TRP A 162 -5.15 -11.43 9.91
C TRP A 162 -5.77 -10.99 11.23
N VAL A 163 -6.49 -9.87 11.24
CA VAL A 163 -7.03 -9.28 12.46
C VAL A 163 -8.42 -9.84 12.72
N GLU A 164 -8.56 -10.63 13.79
CA GLU A 164 -9.88 -11.11 14.25
C GLU A 164 -10.75 -9.95 14.72
N ASP A 165 -10.14 -8.94 15.36
CA ASP A 165 -10.81 -7.72 15.80
C ASP A 165 -10.92 -6.68 14.66
N LYS A 166 -12.14 -6.51 14.15
CA LYS A 166 -12.45 -5.53 13.10
C LYS A 166 -12.18 -4.08 13.52
N SER A 167 -12.06 -3.79 14.82
CA SER A 167 -11.85 -2.44 15.36
C SER A 167 -10.58 -1.78 14.81
N ILE A 168 -9.50 -2.54 14.60
CA ILE A 168 -8.21 -1.98 14.14
C ILE A 168 -8.38 -1.29 12.78
N GLY A 169 -9.12 -1.92 11.87
CA GLY A 169 -9.36 -1.34 10.55
C GLY A 169 -10.25 -0.11 10.57
N GLU A 170 -11.18 -0.05 11.52
CA GLU A 170 -12.00 1.14 11.74
C GLU A 170 -11.16 2.27 12.32
N ILE A 171 -10.33 2.00 13.34
CA ILE A 171 -9.42 2.97 13.95
C ILE A 171 -8.44 3.54 12.90
N GLN A 172 -7.82 2.72 12.05
CA GLN A 172 -6.93 3.22 10.99
C GLN A 172 -7.66 4.14 10.01
N SER A 173 -8.86 3.75 9.57
CA SER A 173 -9.66 4.55 8.64
C SER A 173 -10.14 5.87 9.26
N ARG A 174 -10.61 5.83 10.51
CA ARG A 174 -11.07 6.98 11.28
C ARG A 174 -9.93 7.94 11.59
N SER A 175 -8.76 7.43 11.99
CA SER A 175 -7.57 8.25 12.21
C SER A 175 -7.19 9.01 10.94
N LEU A 176 -7.11 8.32 9.79
CA LEU A 176 -6.80 8.96 8.51
C LEU A 176 -7.83 10.06 8.18
N GLU A 177 -9.12 9.76 8.33
CA GLU A 177 -10.21 10.72 8.10
C GLU A 177 -10.11 11.96 9.01
N LEU A 178 -9.90 11.77 10.31
CA LEU A 178 -9.87 12.85 11.29
C LEU A 178 -8.65 13.75 11.11
N TRP A 179 -7.47 13.19 10.85
CA TRP A 179 -6.29 13.96 10.52
C TRP A 179 -6.44 14.69 9.18
N GLY A 180 -7.07 14.07 8.19
CA GLY A 180 -7.46 14.73 6.94
C GLY A 180 -8.35 15.95 7.20
N LYS A 181 -9.40 15.82 8.02
CA LYS A 181 -10.27 16.93 8.40
C LYS A 181 -9.52 18.05 9.13
N LEU A 182 -8.66 17.69 10.10
CA LEU A 182 -7.88 18.66 10.86
C LEU A 182 -7.01 19.55 9.96
N PHE A 183 -6.37 18.96 8.94
CA PHE A 183 -5.50 19.66 8.01
C PHE A 183 -6.19 20.06 6.69
N LYS A 184 -7.52 19.94 6.61
CA LYS A 184 -8.32 20.25 5.41
C LYS A 184 -7.83 19.51 4.15
N LYS A 185 -7.46 18.22 4.30
CA LYS A 185 -7.02 17.34 3.23
C LYS A 185 -8.08 16.28 2.93
N SER A 186 -8.35 16.08 1.65
CA SER A 186 -9.16 14.94 1.19
C SER A 186 -8.46 13.62 1.49
N THR A 187 -9.23 12.59 1.81
CA THR A 187 -8.70 11.27 2.21
C THR A 187 -9.21 10.17 1.29
N ILE A 188 -8.31 9.30 0.82
CA ILE A 188 -8.67 8.10 0.07
C ILE A 188 -8.12 6.88 0.81
N TYR A 189 -8.97 5.92 1.13
CA TYR A 189 -8.57 4.74 1.90
C TYR A 189 -8.92 3.44 1.19
N SER A 190 -7.99 2.50 1.12
CA SER A 190 -8.19 1.15 0.60
C SER A 190 -7.74 0.11 1.62
N LYS A 191 -8.58 -0.89 1.88
CA LYS A 191 -8.24 -2.01 2.77
C LYS A 191 -8.59 -3.37 2.19
N ASN A 192 -7.85 -4.37 2.65
CA ASN A 192 -8.26 -5.77 2.57
C ASN A 192 -8.81 -6.24 3.91
N ILE A 193 -9.91 -6.99 3.89
CA ILE A 193 -10.60 -7.55 5.06
C ILE A 193 -10.63 -9.07 4.97
#